data_AF-A0A953XRL7-F1
#
_entry.id   AF-A0A953XRL7-F1
#
_cell.length_a   1.000
_cell.length_b   1.000
_cell.length_c   1.000
_cell.angle_alpha   90.00
_cell.angle_beta   90.00
_cell.angle_gamma   90.00
#
_symmetry.space_group_name_H-M   'P 1'
#
loop_
_entity.id
_entity.type
_entity.pdbx_description
1 polymer ?
#
loop_
_entity_poly.entity_id
_entity_poly.type
_entity_poly.pdbx_seq_one_letter_code
_entity_poly.pdbx_strand_id
1 'polypeptide(L)'
;MADDKKKKKSGGIGSVIKLLLVLIVVAVVAFVGYGFTLESKPHFERSVVIKADADDVHEWVGDLKKWDEWGPWRDEDPSIKYTYTDKTDEVDSKMSWTMKDGKGALWITRTDPKNGVWYKFQWEEYEPTDGYVKYEEQEDGNVKVTWAFDSDVGMNLPMRNAMHFGRDAMEDMFQKGLDKLKKKVEEN
;
A
#
# COMPACT_ATOMS: atom_id res chain seq x y z
N MET A 1 -67.93 21.37 31.80
CA MET A 1 -66.64 21.48 32.52
C MET A 1 -65.61 20.58 31.83
N ALA A 2 -64.63 21.24 31.20
CA ALA A 2 -63.30 20.79 30.77
C ALA A 2 -63.07 19.36 30.25
N ASP A 3 -63.02 19.27 28.91
CA ASP A 3 -62.36 18.23 28.13
C ASP A 3 -60.86 18.57 28.03
N ASP A 4 -60.03 17.98 28.90
CA ASP A 4 -58.58 18.25 28.95
C ASP A 4 -57.80 17.18 28.18
N LYS A 5 -57.65 17.40 26.88
CA LYS A 5 -56.74 16.66 26.00
C LYS A 5 -55.29 16.87 26.44
N LYS A 6 -54.75 15.94 27.22
CA LYS A 6 -53.30 15.73 27.35
C LYS A 6 -52.66 15.36 26.00
N LYS A 7 -52.34 16.36 25.19
CA LYS A 7 -51.30 16.25 24.14
C LYS A 7 -49.95 16.10 24.85
N LYS A 8 -49.51 14.85 25.10
CA LYS A 8 -48.11 14.56 25.38
C LYS A 8 -47.28 15.06 24.18
N LYS A 9 -46.57 16.17 24.34
CA LYS A 9 -45.55 16.64 23.41
C LYS A 9 -44.44 15.60 23.32
N SER A 10 -44.58 14.64 22.40
CA SER A 10 -43.49 13.80 21.89
C SER A 10 -42.57 14.62 20.97
N GLY A 11 -42.12 15.79 21.45
CA GLY A 11 -41.55 16.84 20.59
C GLY A 11 -40.05 17.09 20.73
N GLY A 12 -39.40 16.55 21.77
CA GLY A 12 -37.97 16.79 22.04
C GLY A 12 -37.08 15.71 21.43
N ILE A 13 -37.21 14.47 21.92
CA ILE A 13 -36.30 13.37 21.57
C ILE A 13 -36.46 12.93 20.10
N GLY A 14 -37.70 12.84 19.59
CA GLY A 14 -37.94 12.46 18.19
C GLY A 14 -37.44 13.49 17.18
N SER A 15 -37.47 14.79 17.51
CA SER A 15 -36.97 15.86 16.66
C SER A 15 -35.43 15.92 16.67
N VAL A 16 -34.82 15.68 17.83
CA VAL A 16 -33.36 15.58 17.98
C VAL A 16 -32.83 14.36 17.23
N ILE A 17 -33.46 13.19 17.36
CA ILE A 17 -33.07 11.98 16.62
C ILE A 17 -33.18 12.21 15.10
N LYS A 18 -34.26 12.85 14.62
CA LYS A 18 -34.40 13.19 13.20
C LYS A 18 -33.31 14.16 12.73
N LEU A 19 -32.97 15.16 13.52
CA LEU A 19 -31.88 16.10 13.20
C LEU A 19 -30.53 15.37 13.15
N LEU A 20 -30.24 14.51 14.12
CA LEU A 20 -29.03 13.69 14.14
C LEU A 20 -28.94 12.76 12.93
N LEU A 21 -30.05 12.12 12.54
CA LEU A 21 -30.10 11.29 11.33
C LEU A 21 -29.84 12.09 10.06
N VAL A 22 -30.43 13.29 9.94
CA VAL A 22 -30.18 14.18 8.79
C VAL A 22 -28.71 14.60 8.76
N LEU A 23 -28.12 14.97 9.90
CA LEU A 23 -26.70 15.32 9.99
C LEU A 23 -25.79 14.15 9.60
N ILE A 24 -26.10 12.93 10.05
CA ILE A 24 -25.36 11.72 9.65
C ILE A 24 -25.46 11.51 8.14
N VAL A 25 -26.66 11.62 7.56
CA VAL A 25 -26.84 11.48 6.11
C VAL A 25 -26.05 12.55 5.35
N VAL A 26 -26.10 13.81 5.78
CA VAL A 26 -25.31 14.89 5.17
C VAL A 26 -23.82 14.62 5.28
N ALA A 27 -23.34 14.14 6.44
CA ALA A 27 -21.95 13.77 6.63
C ALA A 27 -21.52 12.61 5.72
N VAL A 28 -22.35 11.57 5.58
CA VAL A 28 -22.10 10.44 4.67
C VAL A 28 -22.07 10.90 3.21
N VAL A 29 -23.01 11.74 2.79
CA VAL A 29 -23.05 12.29 1.43
C VAL A 29 -21.83 13.17 1.16
N ALA A 30 -21.43 14.01 2.12
CA ALA A 30 -20.23 14.83 2.00
C ALA A 30 -18.97 13.96 1.91
N PHE A 31 -18.87 12.92 2.73
CA PHE A 31 -17.74 11.98 2.72
C PHE A 31 -17.64 11.21 1.39
N VAL A 32 -18.76 10.69 0.89
CA VAL A 32 -18.83 10.03 -0.43
C VAL A 32 -18.48 11.01 -1.55
N GLY A 33 -19.02 12.24 -1.50
CA GLY A 33 -18.72 13.30 -2.46
C GLY A 33 -17.23 13.66 -2.48
N TYR A 34 -16.61 13.80 -1.31
CA TYR A 34 -15.17 14.04 -1.19
C TYR A 34 -14.35 12.88 -1.78
N GLY A 35 -14.74 11.63 -1.52
CA GLY A 35 -14.07 10.45 -2.08
C GLY A 35 -14.00 10.43 -3.62
N PHE A 36 -14.99 11.03 -4.30
CA PHE A 36 -14.96 11.17 -5.77
C PHE A 36 -13.95 12.22 -6.28
N THR A 37 -13.55 13.18 -5.44
CA THR A 37 -12.51 14.16 -5.77
C THR A 37 -11.10 13.63 -5.62
N LEU A 38 -10.93 12.48 -4.94
CA LEU A 38 -9.63 11.82 -4.77
C LEU A 38 -9.17 11.18 -6.08
N GLU A 39 -7.84 11.11 -6.25
CA GLU A 39 -7.19 10.51 -7.41
C GLU A 39 -7.64 9.06 -7.63
N SER A 40 -7.98 8.72 -8.87
CA SER A 40 -8.33 7.35 -9.25
C SER A 40 -7.09 6.47 -9.47
N LYS A 41 -5.91 7.09 -9.61
CA LYS A 41 -4.65 6.42 -9.90
C LYS A 41 -3.53 6.95 -9.00
N PRO A 42 -3.57 6.66 -7.68
CA PRO A 42 -2.55 7.14 -6.78
C PRO A 42 -1.19 6.49 -7.10
N HIS A 43 -0.17 7.33 -7.08
CA HIS A 43 1.23 6.95 -7.24
C HIS A 43 1.96 7.14 -5.90
N PHE A 44 2.70 6.13 -5.49
CA PHE A 44 3.54 6.15 -4.29
C PHE A 44 4.96 5.80 -4.67
N GLU A 45 5.92 6.64 -4.28
CA GLU A 45 7.34 6.36 -4.50
C GLU A 45 8.21 6.86 -3.35
N ARG A 46 9.31 6.14 -3.13
CA ARG A 46 10.45 6.57 -2.31
C ARG A 46 11.75 6.18 -2.98
N SER A 47 12.81 6.90 -2.66
CA SER A 47 14.13 6.63 -3.19
C SER A 47 15.22 6.80 -2.15
N VAL A 48 16.28 6.02 -2.27
CA VAL A 48 17.49 6.13 -1.45
C VAL A 48 18.72 5.96 -2.36
N VAL A 49 19.82 6.62 -2.03
CA VAL A 49 21.12 6.37 -2.67
C VAL A 49 21.85 5.30 -1.87
N ILE A 50 22.27 4.22 -2.53
CA ILE A 50 23.01 3.09 -1.96
C ILE A 50 24.44 3.14 -2.49
N LYS A 51 25.42 2.99 -1.59
CA LYS A 51 26.85 2.97 -1.92
C LYS A 51 27.28 1.59 -2.42
N ALA A 52 26.80 1.25 -3.60
CA ALA A 52 27.10 0.01 -4.30
C ALA A 52 26.78 0.21 -5.79
N ASP A 53 27.16 -0.75 -6.62
CA ASP A 53 26.74 -0.78 -8.02
C ASP A 53 25.33 -1.38 -8.18
N ALA A 54 24.79 -1.31 -9.40
CA ALA A 54 23.45 -1.83 -9.69
C ALA A 54 23.36 -3.35 -9.56
N ASP A 55 24.43 -4.08 -9.85
CA ASP A 55 24.45 -5.55 -9.78
C ASP A 55 24.36 -6.00 -8.31
N ASP A 56 25.09 -5.37 -7.40
CA ASP A 56 25.01 -5.62 -5.95
C ASP A 56 23.59 -5.37 -5.41
N VAL A 57 22.93 -4.28 -5.82
CA VAL A 57 21.53 -4.03 -5.45
C VAL A 57 20.61 -5.07 -6.08
N HIS A 58 20.86 -5.47 -7.32
CA HIS A 58 20.06 -6.43 -8.03
C HIS A 58 20.09 -7.82 -7.38
N GLU A 59 21.22 -8.23 -6.79
CA GLU A 59 21.28 -9.48 -6.03
C GLU A 59 20.25 -9.54 -4.90
N TRP A 60 19.88 -8.39 -4.31
CA TRP A 60 18.90 -8.31 -3.21
C TRP A 60 17.47 -8.11 -3.67
N VAL A 61 17.27 -7.33 -4.73
CA VAL A 61 15.93 -6.96 -5.22
C VAL A 61 15.42 -7.96 -6.26
N GLY A 62 16.32 -8.62 -7.00
CA GLY A 62 16.01 -9.62 -8.02
C GLY A 62 15.49 -10.94 -7.46
N ASP A 63 15.92 -11.33 -6.27
CA ASP A 63 15.50 -12.59 -5.62
C ASP A 63 14.41 -12.36 -4.56
N LEU A 64 13.20 -12.83 -4.83
CA LEU A 64 12.06 -12.71 -3.94
C LEU A 64 12.28 -13.33 -2.55
N LYS A 65 13.21 -14.28 -2.37
CA LYS A 65 13.52 -14.81 -1.03
C LYS A 65 14.19 -13.77 -0.14
N LYS A 66 14.96 -12.85 -0.71
CA LYS A 66 15.64 -11.78 0.03
C LYS A 66 14.72 -10.63 0.40
N TRP A 67 13.55 -10.53 -0.24
CA TRP A 67 12.54 -9.50 0.08
C TRP A 67 12.03 -9.62 1.52
N ASP A 68 12.09 -10.79 2.13
CA ASP A 68 11.76 -10.96 3.55
C ASP A 68 12.74 -10.24 4.49
N GLU A 69 13.99 -10.02 4.06
CA GLU A 69 15.03 -9.42 4.88
C GLU A 69 15.03 -7.89 4.85
N TRP A 70 14.69 -7.30 3.70
CA TRP A 70 14.66 -5.86 3.52
C TRP A 70 13.24 -5.29 3.40
N GLY A 71 12.26 -6.11 3.03
CA GLY A 71 10.88 -5.71 2.93
C GLY A 71 10.26 -5.35 4.29
N PRO A 72 9.14 -4.61 4.26
CA PRO A 72 8.50 -4.10 5.48
C PRO A 72 7.56 -5.12 6.15
N TRP A 73 7.06 -6.13 5.43
CA TRP A 73 5.89 -6.91 5.87
C TRP A 73 6.10 -7.74 7.13
N ARG A 74 7.32 -8.27 7.35
CA ARG A 74 7.63 -9.08 8.55
C ARG A 74 7.71 -8.24 9.83
N ASP A 75 8.10 -6.98 9.73
CA ASP A 75 8.14 -6.08 10.89
C ASP A 75 6.72 -5.73 11.35
N GLU A 76 5.79 -5.61 10.40
CA GLU A 76 4.39 -5.32 10.68
C GLU A 76 3.66 -6.53 11.29
N ASP A 77 3.90 -7.74 10.79
CA ASP A 77 3.32 -8.96 11.34
C ASP A 77 4.33 -10.12 11.45
N PRO A 78 4.84 -10.40 12.68
CA PRO A 78 5.74 -11.52 12.93
C PRO A 78 5.15 -12.91 12.65
N SER A 79 3.82 -13.03 12.50
CA SER A 79 3.14 -14.28 12.18
C SER A 79 3.12 -14.61 10.69
N ILE A 80 3.65 -13.71 9.84
CA ILE A 80 3.68 -13.86 8.40
C ILE A 80 4.33 -15.18 7.96
N LYS A 81 3.69 -15.88 7.03
CA LYS A 81 4.20 -17.11 6.43
C LYS A 81 4.34 -16.93 4.94
N TYR A 82 5.57 -17.02 4.44
CA TYR A 82 5.86 -16.92 3.01
C TYR A 82 5.86 -18.28 2.33
N THR A 83 5.49 -18.27 1.05
CA THR A 83 5.58 -19.37 0.10
C THR A 83 6.13 -18.82 -1.20
N TYR A 84 6.89 -19.65 -1.91
CA TYR A 84 7.60 -19.26 -3.12
C TYR A 84 7.40 -20.29 -4.22
N THR A 85 7.54 -19.86 -5.48
CA THR A 85 7.79 -20.76 -6.60
C THR A 85 9.17 -21.40 -6.52
N ASP A 86 9.40 -22.45 -7.32
CA ASP A 86 10.68 -23.18 -7.34
C ASP A 86 11.88 -22.27 -7.60
N LYS A 87 11.72 -21.31 -8.51
CA LYS A 87 12.66 -20.22 -8.77
C LYS A 87 12.13 -18.91 -8.24
N THR A 88 13.01 -18.04 -7.74
CA THR A 88 12.64 -16.80 -7.06
C THR A 88 13.28 -15.54 -7.65
N ASP A 89 14.09 -15.71 -8.68
CA ASP A 89 14.96 -14.71 -9.31
C ASP A 89 14.72 -14.54 -10.83
N GLU A 90 13.63 -15.11 -11.35
CA GLU A 90 13.29 -15.07 -12.78
C GLU A 90 11.93 -14.38 -13.02
N VAL A 91 11.63 -14.06 -14.28
CA VAL A 91 10.28 -13.64 -14.66
C VAL A 91 9.28 -14.75 -14.31
N ASP A 92 8.09 -14.36 -13.86
CA ASP A 92 7.03 -15.22 -13.31
C ASP A 92 7.35 -15.88 -11.96
N SER A 93 8.53 -15.65 -11.37
CA SER A 93 8.78 -15.98 -9.96
C SER A 93 7.78 -15.28 -9.07
N LYS A 94 7.22 -16.02 -8.11
CA LYS A 94 6.15 -15.56 -7.23
C LYS A 94 6.47 -15.81 -5.77
N MET A 95 6.23 -14.79 -4.96
CA MET A 95 6.17 -14.83 -3.50
C MET A 95 4.72 -14.64 -3.07
N SER A 96 4.25 -15.40 -2.10
CA SER A 96 2.92 -15.22 -1.51
C SER A 96 3.00 -15.38 -0.02
N TRP A 97 2.18 -14.63 0.71
CA TRP A 97 2.18 -14.66 2.16
C TRP A 97 0.77 -14.70 2.75
N THR A 98 0.68 -15.25 3.95
CA THR A 98 -0.50 -15.17 4.81
C THR A 98 -0.08 -14.62 6.16
N MET A 99 -0.83 -13.64 6.64
CA MET A 99 -0.64 -12.94 7.90
C MET A 99 -1.99 -12.83 8.64
N LYS A 100 -2.01 -12.29 9.86
CA LYS A 100 -3.23 -12.22 10.67
C LYS A 100 -4.33 -11.40 10.00
N ASP A 101 -3.93 -10.31 9.34
CA ASP A 101 -4.85 -9.32 8.76
C ASP A 101 -5.03 -9.49 7.23
N GLY A 102 -4.57 -10.60 6.65
CA GLY A 102 -4.87 -10.96 5.27
C GLY A 102 -3.82 -11.82 4.58
N LYS A 103 -3.96 -11.97 3.27
CA LYS A 103 -2.98 -12.61 2.37
C LYS A 103 -2.58 -11.65 1.24
N GLY A 104 -1.36 -11.81 0.75
CA GLY A 104 -0.88 -11.08 -0.41
C GLY A 104 0.06 -11.91 -1.28
N ALA A 105 0.32 -11.41 -2.47
CA ALA A 105 1.22 -12.03 -3.42
C ALA A 105 1.95 -10.98 -4.25
N LEU A 106 3.15 -11.33 -4.68
CA LEU A 106 3.97 -10.55 -5.58
C LEU A 106 4.61 -11.48 -6.61
N TRP A 107 4.62 -11.08 -7.89
CA TRP A 107 5.34 -11.82 -8.92
C TRP A 107 6.06 -10.91 -9.90
N ILE A 108 7.26 -11.33 -10.30
CA ILE A 108 8.13 -10.59 -11.21
C ILE A 108 7.54 -10.66 -12.62
N THR A 109 7.39 -9.50 -13.26
CA THR A 109 6.94 -9.39 -14.66
C THR A 109 8.09 -9.01 -15.60
N ARG A 110 9.12 -8.36 -15.07
CA ARG A 110 10.35 -8.02 -15.78
C ARG A 110 11.48 -7.86 -14.78
N THR A 111 12.66 -8.33 -15.16
CA THR A 111 13.89 -8.15 -14.38
C THR A 111 15.01 -7.69 -15.30
N ASP A 112 15.83 -6.75 -14.84
CA ASP A 112 16.98 -6.18 -15.55
C ASP A 112 18.05 -5.78 -14.52
N PRO A 113 19.22 -6.44 -14.48
CA PRO A 113 20.26 -6.15 -13.49
C PRO A 113 20.71 -4.70 -13.43
N LYS A 114 20.62 -3.97 -14.56
CA LYS A 114 21.08 -2.58 -14.64
C LYS A 114 19.98 -1.58 -14.35
N ASN A 115 18.72 -1.93 -14.64
CA ASN A 115 17.62 -0.96 -14.66
C ASN A 115 16.59 -1.18 -13.56
N GLY A 116 16.44 -2.40 -13.02
CA GLY A 116 15.48 -2.68 -11.97
C GLY A 116 14.67 -3.97 -12.11
N VAL A 117 13.68 -4.08 -11.24
CA VAL A 117 12.70 -5.17 -11.21
C VAL A 117 11.29 -4.58 -11.25
N TRP A 118 10.44 -5.12 -12.11
CA TRP A 118 9.03 -4.80 -12.19
C TRP A 118 8.21 -6.02 -11.80
N TYR A 119 7.16 -5.79 -11.04
CA TYR A 119 6.35 -6.85 -10.48
C TYR A 119 4.89 -6.40 -10.42
N LYS A 120 4.02 -7.40 -10.26
CA LYS A 120 2.64 -7.19 -9.87
C LYS A 120 2.50 -7.53 -8.40
N PHE A 121 1.72 -6.74 -7.69
CA PHE A 121 1.37 -6.96 -6.30
C PHE A 121 -0.13 -7.16 -6.19
N GLN A 122 -0.55 -8.16 -5.44
CA GLN A 122 -1.95 -8.45 -5.19
C GLN A 122 -2.16 -8.55 -3.68
N TRP A 123 -3.09 -7.76 -3.17
CA TRP A 123 -3.63 -7.93 -1.83
C TRP A 123 -4.96 -8.67 -1.93
N GLU A 124 -5.14 -9.74 -1.14
CA GLU A 124 -6.36 -10.55 -1.14
C GLU A 124 -6.82 -10.95 -2.56
N GLU A 125 -8.08 -10.68 -2.89
CA GLU A 125 -8.69 -10.90 -4.21
C GLU A 125 -8.85 -9.59 -4.99
N TYR A 126 -8.15 -8.51 -4.57
CA TYR A 126 -8.15 -7.26 -5.31
C TYR A 126 -7.38 -7.39 -6.64
N GLU A 127 -7.67 -6.48 -7.56
CA GLU A 127 -6.94 -6.37 -8.82
C GLU A 127 -5.45 -6.10 -8.57
N PRO A 128 -4.55 -6.81 -9.26
CA PRO A 128 -3.11 -6.62 -9.08
C PRO A 128 -2.65 -5.23 -9.51
N THR A 129 -1.85 -4.58 -8.66
CA THR A 129 -1.24 -3.28 -8.93
C THR A 129 0.16 -3.45 -9.51
N ASP A 130 0.59 -2.48 -10.31
CA ASP A 130 1.95 -2.45 -10.83
C ASP A 130 2.89 -1.86 -9.78
N GLY A 131 4.06 -2.46 -9.65
CA GLY A 131 5.13 -1.93 -8.82
C GLY A 131 6.48 -2.13 -9.47
N TYR A 132 7.44 -1.32 -9.07
CA TYR A 132 8.81 -1.44 -9.55
C TYR A 132 9.82 -0.99 -8.51
N VAL A 133 11.01 -1.54 -8.62
CA VAL A 133 12.23 -1.02 -8.00
C VAL A 133 13.19 -0.70 -9.13
N LYS A 134 13.47 0.59 -9.36
CA LYS A 134 14.35 1.07 -10.43
C LYS A 134 15.71 1.46 -9.90
N TYR A 135 16.73 1.27 -10.74
CA TYR A 135 18.10 1.66 -10.47
C TYR A 135 18.51 2.80 -11.40
N GLU A 136 19.21 3.79 -10.86
CA GLU A 136 19.78 4.90 -11.61
C GLU A 136 21.22 5.13 -11.13
N GLU A 137 22.19 4.73 -11.94
CA GLU A 137 23.61 4.98 -11.68
C GLU A 137 23.88 6.48 -11.52
N GLN A 138 24.64 6.85 -10.50
CA GLN A 138 25.00 8.21 -10.18
C GLN A 138 26.46 8.49 -10.61
N GLU A 139 26.82 9.77 -10.77
CA GLU A 139 28.15 10.18 -11.22
C GLU A 139 29.29 9.74 -10.27
N ASP A 140 28.99 9.51 -8.99
CA ASP A 140 29.94 9.10 -7.96
C ASP A 140 30.13 7.58 -7.85
N GLY A 141 29.51 6.81 -8.77
CA GLY A 141 29.55 5.35 -8.78
C GLY A 141 28.56 4.67 -7.83
N ASN A 142 27.76 5.45 -7.11
CA ASN A 142 26.65 4.91 -6.31
C ASN A 142 25.41 4.71 -7.18
N VAL A 143 24.40 4.04 -6.64
CA VAL A 143 23.13 3.83 -7.33
C VAL A 143 21.96 4.44 -6.54
N LYS A 144 21.12 5.20 -7.23
CA LYS A 144 19.84 5.65 -6.68
C LYS A 144 18.80 4.57 -6.94
N VAL A 145 18.24 4.04 -5.87
CA VAL A 145 17.20 3.01 -5.90
C VAL A 145 15.85 3.65 -5.61
N THR A 146 14.89 3.48 -6.50
CA THR A 146 13.53 4.01 -6.37
C THR A 146 12.52 2.88 -6.31
N TRP A 147 11.80 2.77 -5.19
CA TRP A 147 10.70 1.83 -5.03
C TRP A 147 9.37 2.56 -5.19
N ALA A 148 8.55 2.10 -6.13
CA ALA A 148 7.25 2.70 -6.39
C ALA A 148 6.15 1.67 -6.63
N PHE A 149 4.92 2.15 -6.45
CA PHE A 149 3.66 1.48 -6.71
C PHE A 149 2.72 2.39 -7.48
N ASP A 150 2.17 1.84 -8.57
CA ASP A 150 1.13 2.44 -9.39
C ASP A 150 -0.16 1.64 -9.19
N SER A 151 -1.13 2.26 -8.52
CA SER A 151 -2.43 1.63 -8.29
C SER A 151 -3.50 2.26 -9.18
N ASP A 152 -4.34 1.45 -9.84
CA ASP A 152 -5.57 1.93 -10.48
C ASP A 152 -6.76 1.48 -9.63
N VAL A 153 -7.24 2.38 -8.79
CA VAL A 153 -8.35 2.09 -7.87
C VAL A 153 -9.71 2.42 -8.49
N GLY A 154 -9.74 2.88 -9.75
CA GLY A 154 -10.98 3.10 -10.50
C GLY A 154 -12.01 3.86 -9.68
N MET A 155 -13.26 3.40 -9.66
CA MET A 155 -14.37 3.99 -8.88
C MET A 155 -14.52 3.39 -7.47
N ASN A 156 -13.54 2.64 -6.97
CA ASN A 156 -13.60 2.02 -5.66
C ASN A 156 -13.35 3.08 -4.56
N LEU A 157 -14.43 3.74 -4.13
CA LEU A 157 -14.40 4.80 -3.12
C LEU A 157 -13.75 4.38 -1.78
N PRO A 158 -14.03 3.18 -1.21
CA PRO A 158 -13.30 2.71 -0.05
C PRO A 158 -11.79 2.70 -0.26
N MET A 159 -11.32 2.16 -1.39
CA MET A 159 -9.88 2.07 -1.68
C MET A 159 -9.25 3.44 -1.91
N ARG A 160 -9.93 4.36 -2.62
CA ARG A 160 -9.47 5.74 -2.79
C ARG A 160 -9.25 6.44 -1.45
N ASN A 161 -10.22 6.32 -0.54
CA ASN A 161 -10.09 6.90 0.80
C ASN A 161 -8.97 6.23 1.60
N ALA A 162 -8.89 4.90 1.57
CA ALA A 162 -7.84 4.14 2.27
C ALA A 162 -6.44 4.56 1.79
N MET A 163 -6.22 4.68 0.48
CA MET A 163 -4.94 5.12 -0.09
C MET A 163 -4.63 6.59 0.19
N HIS A 164 -5.65 7.46 0.23
CA HIS A 164 -5.45 8.87 0.57
C HIS A 164 -5.06 9.07 2.04
N PHE A 165 -5.83 8.50 2.98
CA PHE A 165 -5.56 8.64 4.41
C PHE A 165 -4.40 7.78 4.89
N GLY A 166 -4.07 6.69 4.18
CA GLY A 166 -2.95 5.80 4.46
C GLY A 166 -1.65 6.18 3.76
N ARG A 167 -1.61 7.29 3.01
CA ARG A 167 -0.44 7.70 2.21
C ARG A 167 0.84 7.79 3.04
N ASP A 168 0.82 8.53 4.13
CA ASP A 168 2.02 8.75 4.96
C ASP A 168 2.56 7.43 5.53
N ALA A 169 1.66 6.53 5.95
CA ALA A 169 2.04 5.21 6.46
C ALA A 169 2.65 4.32 5.37
N MET A 170 2.09 4.35 4.15
CA MET A 170 2.63 3.61 3.00
C MET A 170 4.00 4.17 2.58
N GLU A 171 4.15 5.49 2.59
CA GLU A 171 5.40 6.15 2.27
C GLU A 171 6.51 5.86 3.32
N ASP A 172 6.17 5.86 4.61
CA ASP A 172 7.07 5.46 5.70
C ASP A 172 7.48 3.99 5.58
N MET A 173 6.52 3.11 5.22
CA MET A 173 6.78 1.70 4.97
C MET A 173 7.82 1.51 3.85
N PHE A 174 7.72 2.25 2.75
CA PHE A 174 8.67 2.14 1.64
C PHE A 174 10.03 2.67 2.04
N GLN A 175 10.07 3.77 2.80
CA GLN A 175 11.32 4.33 3.29
C GLN A 175 12.06 3.36 4.20
N LYS A 176 11.36 2.73 5.17
CA LYS A 176 11.95 1.71 6.06
C LYS A 176 12.51 0.53 5.28
N GLY A 177 11.78 0.07 4.25
CA GLY A 177 12.27 -1.03 3.41
C GLY A 177 13.53 -0.66 2.62
N LEU A 178 13.57 0.55 2.05
CA LEU A 178 14.74 1.07 1.35
C LEU A 178 15.93 1.28 2.29
N ASP A 179 15.72 1.74 3.52
CA ASP A 179 16.78 1.91 4.51
C ASP A 179 17.38 0.57 4.92
N LYS A 180 16.54 -0.47 5.09
CA LYS A 180 17.02 -1.85 5.32
C LYS A 180 17.79 -2.39 4.12
N LEU A 181 17.27 -2.19 2.91
CA LEU A 181 17.93 -2.62 1.68
C LEU A 181 19.32 -1.97 1.57
N LYS A 182 19.40 -0.65 1.77
CA LYS A 182 20.66 0.09 1.81
C LYS A 182 21.64 -0.54 2.78
N LYS A 183 21.21 -0.81 4.01
CA LYS A 183 22.06 -1.44 5.02
C LYS A 183 22.53 -2.82 4.58
N LYS A 184 21.63 -3.67 4.07
CA LYS A 184 21.94 -5.03 3.63
C LYS A 184 22.92 -5.08 2.46
N VAL A 185 22.79 -4.15 1.53
CA VAL A 185 23.69 -4.04 0.38
C VAL A 185 25.06 -3.49 0.81
N GLU A 186 25.11 -2.43 1.62
CA GLU A 186 26.38 -1.80 2.03
C GLU A 186 27.19 -2.61 3.06
N GLU A 187 26.57 -3.58 3.73
CA GLU A 187 27.22 -4.49 4.69
C GLU A 187 27.66 -5.83 4.07
N ASN A 188 27.26 -6.12 2.83
CA ASN A 188 27.60 -7.34 2.09
C ASN A 188 28.97 -7.22 1.43
#